data_AF-A0A8B5X688-F1
#
_entry.id   AF-A0A8B5X688-F1
#
_cell.length_a   1.000
_cell.length_b   1.000
_cell.length_c   1.000
_cell.angle_alpha   90.00
_cell.angle_beta   90.00
_cell.angle_gamma   90.00
#
_symmetry.space_group_name_H-M   'P 1'
#
loop_
_entity.id
_entity.type
_entity.pdbx_description
1 polymer ?
#
loop_
_entity_poly.entity_id
_entity_poly.type
_entity_poly.pdbx_seq_one_letter_code
_entity_poly.pdbx_strand_id
1 'polypeptide(L)'
;METYHAWASDLAGQFQRASSAVEGRNGYLSQLNHCARGTPTQRLKVMTVIHNFDLKRADGTTAAERLFGTSFPDLFDWMVDRMAPLPVPRKPRTPKKFNPLKLLTVPA
;
A
#
# COMPACT_ATOMS: atom_id res chain seq x y z
N MET A 1 34.26 -4.16 -11.95
CA MET A 1 33.55 -4.09 -10.65
C MET A 1 33.80 -2.76 -9.93
N GLU A 2 35.03 -2.24 -9.91
CA GLU A 2 35.36 -0.96 -9.23
C GLU A 2 34.60 0.26 -9.76
N THR A 3 34.32 0.30 -11.07
CA THR A 3 33.58 1.37 -11.73
C THR A 3 32.14 1.52 -11.23
N TYR A 4 31.44 0.41 -10.99
CA TYR A 4 30.07 0.44 -10.44
C TYR A 4 30.05 0.88 -8.98
N HIS A 5 31.06 0.51 -8.19
CA HIS A 5 31.20 0.93 -6.80
C HIS A 5 31.49 2.43 -6.69
N ALA A 6 32.34 2.98 -7.56
CA ALA A 6 32.60 4.42 -7.63
C ALA A 6 31.34 5.19 -8.01
N TRP A 7 30.64 4.75 -9.06
CA TRP A 7 29.38 5.37 -9.50
C TRP A 7 28.28 5.34 -8.42
N ALA A 8 28.12 4.20 -7.74
CA ALA A 8 27.15 4.08 -6.64
C ALA A 8 27.52 4.95 -5.44
N SER A 9 28.82 5.07 -5.13
CA SER A 9 29.31 5.93 -4.04
C SER A 9 29.09 7.41 -4.32
N ASP A 10 29.33 7.87 -5.56
CA ASP A 10 29.07 9.24 -5.98
C ASP A 10 27.58 9.58 -5.91
N LEU A 11 26.71 8.67 -6.34
CA LEU A 11 25.26 8.82 -6.22
C LEU A 11 24.82 8.89 -4.75
N ALA A 12 25.34 8.01 -3.90
CA ALA A 12 25.04 8.03 -2.46
C ALA A 12 25.52 9.34 -1.80
N GLY A 13 26.66 9.90 -2.24
CA GLY A 13 27.20 11.16 -1.75
C GLY A 13 26.39 12.41 -2.11
N GLN A 14 25.57 12.33 -3.16
CA GLN A 14 24.64 13.42 -3.52
C GLN A 14 23.44 13.52 -2.57
N PHE A 15 23.13 12.46 -1.81
CA PHE A 15 22.09 12.51 -0.79
C PHE A 15 22.65 13.10 0.50
N GLN A 16 22.44 14.41 0.68
CA GLN A 16 22.74 15.05 1.95
C GLN A 16 21.82 14.45 3.03
N ARG A 17 22.40 13.85 4.09
CA ARG A 17 21.63 13.48 5.28
C ARG A 17 21.00 14.75 5.82
N ALA A 18 19.69 14.91 5.63
CA ALA A 18 18.90 15.88 6.35
C ALA A 18 18.99 15.55 7.86
N SER A 19 19.94 16.17 8.56
CA SER A 19 20.24 15.93 9.97
C SER A 19 19.24 16.61 10.91
N SER A 20 18.29 17.36 10.35
CA SER A 20 17.28 18.05 11.13
C SER A 20 16.12 17.11 11.45
N ALA A 21 16.00 16.74 12.73
CA ALA A 21 14.81 16.06 13.26
C ALA A 21 13.51 16.83 12.92
N VAL A 22 13.61 18.14 12.70
CA VAL A 22 12.50 19.01 12.30
C VAL A 22 12.09 18.74 10.85
N GLU A 23 13.02 18.53 9.93
CA GLU A 23 12.71 18.22 8.53
C GLU A 23 12.09 16.82 8.39
N GLY A 24 12.59 15.84 9.14
CA GLY A 24 11.97 14.50 9.21
C GLY A 24 10.55 14.55 9.76
N ARG A 25 10.34 15.29 10.86
CA ARG A 25 9.00 15.51 11.44
C ARG A 25 8.07 16.27 10.50
N ASN A 26 8.56 17.32 9.84
CA ASN A 26 7.77 18.11 8.89
C ASN A 26 7.41 17.30 7.65
N GLY A 27 8.33 16.46 7.16
CA GLY A 27 8.08 15.50 6.10
C GLY A 27 6.99 14.49 6.50
N TYR A 28 7.10 13.91 7.69
CA TYR A 28 6.07 13.00 8.23
C TYR A 28 4.70 13.68 8.38
N LEU A 29 4.64 14.88 8.96
CA LEU A 29 3.39 15.64 9.11
C LEU A 29 2.80 16.04 7.75
N SER A 30 3.64 16.44 6.80
CA SER A 30 3.23 16.74 5.42
C SER A 30 2.65 15.51 4.74
N GLN A 31 3.29 14.35 4.91
CA GLN A 31 2.83 13.07 4.37
C GLN A 31 1.52 12.63 5.00
N LEU A 32 1.38 12.70 6.33
CA LEU A 32 0.12 12.42 7.02
C LEU A 32 -1.01 13.31 6.50
N ASN A 33 -0.77 14.62 6.40
CA ASN A 33 -1.74 15.57 5.88
C ASN A 33 -2.05 15.29 4.39
N HIS A 34 -1.07 14.94 3.57
CA HIS A 34 -1.29 14.56 2.17
C HIS A 34 -2.15 13.29 2.06
N CYS A 35 -1.83 12.25 2.83
CA CYS A 35 -2.57 10.99 2.86
C CYS A 35 -4.00 11.16 3.43
N ALA A 36 -4.18 12.07 4.38
CA ALA A 36 -5.47 12.37 5.01
C ALA A 36 -6.32 13.36 4.20
N ARG A 37 -5.75 14.05 3.21
CA ARG A 37 -6.48 14.98 2.35
C ARG A 37 -7.40 14.23 1.41
N GLY A 38 -8.64 14.72 1.31
CA GLY A 38 -9.58 14.31 0.27
C GLY A 38 -10.00 12.86 0.39
N THR A 39 -10.36 12.39 1.59
CA THR A 39 -11.00 11.08 1.76
C THR A 39 -12.27 11.05 0.90
N PRO A 40 -12.31 10.23 -0.17
CA PRO A 40 -13.50 10.16 -1.01
C PRO A 40 -14.70 9.71 -0.16
N THR A 41 -15.88 10.21 -0.46
CA THR A 41 -17.11 9.84 0.27
C THR A 41 -17.31 8.32 0.33
N GLN A 42 -16.93 7.61 -0.73
CA GLN A 42 -16.96 6.15 -0.77
C GLN A 42 -15.98 5.52 0.23
N ARG A 43 -14.76 6.06 0.34
CA ARG A 43 -13.76 5.57 1.32
C ARG A 43 -14.25 5.81 2.74
N LEU A 44 -14.86 6.97 3.01
CA LEU A 44 -15.44 7.27 4.31
C LEU A 44 -16.52 6.25 4.68
N LYS A 45 -17.44 5.93 3.76
CA LYS A 45 -18.46 4.88 3.98
C LYS A 45 -17.83 3.53 4.32
N VAL A 46 -16.81 3.11 3.58
CA VAL A 46 -16.11 1.85 3.83
C VAL A 46 -15.45 1.85 5.21
N MET A 47 -14.75 2.93 5.58
CA MET A 47 -14.14 3.06 6.91
C MET A 47 -15.18 3.03 8.03
N THR A 48 -16.35 3.64 7.83
CA THR A 48 -17.48 3.57 8.77
C THR A 48 -17.96 2.13 8.96
N VAL A 49 -18.07 1.34 7.88
CA VAL A 49 -18.48 -0.07 7.98
C VAL A 49 -17.44 -0.88 8.75
N ILE A 50 -16.16 -0.78 8.39
CA ILE A 50 -15.05 -1.48 9.07
C ILE A 50 -15.01 -1.13 10.55
N HIS A 51 -15.10 0.16 10.88
CA HIS A 51 -15.09 0.61 12.27
C HIS A 51 -16.24 0.02 13.10
N ASN A 52 -17.43 -0.08 12.51
CA ASN A 52 -18.61 -0.53 13.23
C ASN A 52 -18.70 -2.06 13.34
N PHE A 53 -18.29 -2.80 12.32
CA PHE A 53 -18.58 -4.23 12.19
C PHE A 53 -17.36 -5.16 12.22
N ASP A 54 -16.13 -4.65 12.10
CA ASP A 54 -14.91 -5.48 12.06
C ASP A 54 -13.95 -5.20 13.23
N LEU A 55 -13.78 -3.92 13.60
CA LEU A 55 -12.91 -3.56 14.70
C LEU A 55 -13.49 -3.99 16.06
N LYS A 56 -12.74 -4.84 16.76
CA LYS A 56 -13.08 -5.36 18.09
C LYS A 56 -12.30 -4.63 19.18
N ARG A 57 -12.96 -4.39 20.31
CA ARG A 57 -12.31 -3.90 21.54
C ARG A 57 -11.62 -5.08 22.26
N ALA A 58 -10.89 -4.79 23.34
CA ALA A 58 -10.29 -5.79 24.22
C ALA A 58 -11.29 -6.80 24.80
N ASP A 59 -12.58 -6.46 24.90
CA ASP A 59 -13.66 -7.36 25.32
C ASP A 59 -14.21 -8.24 24.18
N GLY A 60 -13.66 -8.10 22.96
CA GLY A 60 -14.06 -8.86 21.78
C GLY A 60 -15.27 -8.30 21.02
N THR A 61 -15.94 -7.27 21.54
CA THR A 61 -17.15 -6.71 20.93
C THR A 61 -16.86 -5.63 19.87
N THR A 62 -17.69 -5.56 18.85
CA THR A 62 -17.68 -4.50 17.84
C THR A 62 -18.47 -3.28 18.30
N ALA A 63 -18.36 -2.14 17.60
CA ALA A 63 -19.16 -0.96 17.95
C ALA A 63 -20.66 -1.15 17.63
N ALA A 64 -20.98 -1.84 16.53
CA ALA A 64 -22.35 -2.16 16.16
C ALA A 64 -23.03 -3.05 17.22
N GLU A 65 -22.34 -4.07 17.72
CA GLU A 65 -22.89 -4.95 18.76
C GLU A 65 -23.27 -4.20 20.03
N ARG A 66 -22.42 -3.26 20.46
CA ARG A 66 -22.67 -2.42 21.63
C ARG A 66 -23.82 -1.43 21.40
N LEU A 67 -23.94 -0.90 20.18
CA LEU A 67 -24.99 0.05 19.83
C LEU A 67 -26.36 -0.62 19.72
N PHE A 68 -26.43 -1.80 19.09
CA PHE A 68 -27.68 -2.49 18.80
C PHE A 68 -28.05 -3.59 19.81
N GLY A 69 -27.13 -3.98 20.69
CA GLY A 69 -27.37 -5.02 21.69
C GLY A 69 -27.53 -6.42 21.10
N THR A 70 -27.01 -6.66 19.90
CA THR A 70 -27.10 -7.96 19.19
C THR A 70 -25.78 -8.26 18.50
N SER A 71 -25.45 -9.54 18.32
CA SER A 71 -24.32 -9.97 17.50
C SER A 71 -24.61 -9.77 16.01
N PHE A 72 -23.54 -9.60 15.23
CA PHE A 72 -23.59 -9.54 13.78
C PHE A 72 -22.70 -10.65 13.18
N PRO A 73 -22.97 -11.10 11.94
CA PRO A 73 -22.04 -11.96 11.22
C PRO A 73 -20.67 -11.30 11.07
N ASP A 74 -19.63 -12.11 10.92
CA ASP A 74 -18.29 -11.61 10.60
C ASP A 74 -18.32 -10.81 9.30
N LEU A 75 -17.73 -9.60 9.31
CA LEU A 75 -17.81 -8.69 8.18
C LEU A 75 -17.11 -9.26 6.93
N PHE A 76 -15.97 -9.92 7.11
CA PHE A 76 -15.20 -10.46 6.00
C PHE A 76 -15.96 -11.61 5.34
N ASP A 77 -16.43 -12.57 6.14
CA ASP A 77 -17.21 -13.70 5.63
C ASP A 77 -18.49 -13.21 4.93
N TRP A 78 -19.23 -12.28 5.56
CA TRP A 78 -20.44 -11.71 4.98
C TRP A 78 -20.19 -11.01 3.63
N MET A 79 -19.03 -10.36 3.48
CA MET A 79 -18.61 -9.69 2.25
C MET A 79 -18.22 -10.70 1.17
N VAL A 80 -17.45 -11.74 1.52
CA VAL A 80 -17.01 -12.78 0.58
C VAL A 80 -18.22 -13.49 -0.05
N ASP A 81 -19.24 -13.80 0.75
CA ASP A 81 -20.49 -14.43 0.28
C ASP A 81 -21.25 -13.58 -0.76
N ARG A 82 -21.03 -12.27 -0.77
CA ARG A 82 -21.71 -11.29 -1.65
C ARG A 82 -20.80 -10.72 -2.73
N MET A 83 -19.52 -11.07 -2.70
CA MET A 83 -18.56 -10.57 -3.66
C MET A 83 -18.82 -11.24 -5.01
N ALA A 84 -18.91 -10.44 -6.07
CA ALA A 84 -18.97 -10.97 -7.43
C ALA A 84 -17.69 -11.78 -7.74
N PRO A 85 -17.74 -12.72 -8.70
CA PRO A 85 -16.56 -13.44 -9.14
C PRO A 85 -15.40 -12.50 -9.45
N LEU A 86 -14.22 -12.80 -8.92
CA LEU A 86 -13.03 -11.99 -9.14
C LEU A 86 -12.67 -11.98 -10.63
N PRO A 87 -12.16 -10.86 -11.16
CA PRO A 87 -11.71 -10.80 -12.54
C PRO A 87 -10.61 -11.84 -12.78
N VAL A 88 -10.71 -12.53 -13.91
CA VAL A 88 -9.70 -13.53 -14.29
C VAL A 88 -8.34 -12.89 -14.54
N PRO A 89 -7.23 -13.61 -14.28
CA PRO A 89 -5.90 -13.11 -14.60
C PRO A 89 -5.81 -12.66 -16.05
N ARG A 90 -5.07 -11.57 -16.28
CA ARG A 90 -4.76 -11.10 -17.63
C ARG A 90 -4.12 -12.25 -18.41
N LYS A 91 -4.65 -12.56 -19.60
CA LYS A 91 -4.00 -13.53 -20.50
C LYS A 91 -2.56 -13.07 -20.76
N PRO A 92 -1.55 -13.91 -20.48
CA PRO A 92 -0.17 -13.52 -20.65
C PRO A 92 0.08 -13.20 -22.13
N ARG A 93 0.87 -12.15 -22.38
CA ARG A 93 1.36 -11.89 -23.73
C ARG A 93 2.38 -12.96 -24.06
N THR A 94 2.31 -13.53 -25.27
CA THR A 94 3.35 -14.44 -25.76
C THR A 94 4.70 -13.74 -25.63
N PRO A 95 5.68 -14.32 -24.90
CA PRO A 95 6.97 -13.68 -24.73
C PRO A 95 7.62 -13.47 -26.10
N LYS A 96 8.13 -12.25 -26.34
CA LYS A 96 8.98 -12.03 -27.51
C LYS A 96 10.21 -12.91 -27.33
N LYS A 97 10.53 -13.73 -28.33
CA LYS A 97 11.79 -14.48 -28.34
C LYS A 97 12.94 -13.47 -28.24
N PHE A 98 13.67 -13.51 -27.14
CA PHE A 98 14.85 -12.69 -26.94
C PHE A 98 15.92 -13.14 -27.93
N ASN A 99 16.45 -12.21 -28.75
CA ASN A 99 17.60 -12.50 -29.59
C ASN A 99 18.87 -12.09 -28.83
N PRO A 100 19.66 -13.04 -28.31
CA PRO A 100 20.85 -12.74 -27.52
C PRO A 100 21.95 -12.02 -28.32
N LEU A 101 21.87 -12.03 -29.65
CA LEU A 101 22.84 -11.39 -30.54
C LEU A 101 22.62 -9.88 -30.72
N LYS A 102 21.57 -9.29 -30.12
CA LYS A 102 21.28 -7.86 -30.21
C LYS A 102 21.90 -7.00 -29.10
N LEU A 103 22.59 -7.59 -28.13
CA LEU A 103 23.34 -6.85 -27.12
C LEU A 103 24.79 -6.64 -27.57
N LEU A 104 24.99 -5.71 -28.50
CA LEU A 104 26.31 -5.26 -28.95
C LEU A 104 26.86 -4.07 -28.14
N THR A 105 26.17 -3.64 -27.09
CA THR A 105 26.43 -2.35 -26.41
C THR A 105 26.83 -2.46 -24.95
N VAL A 106 27.11 -3.67 -24.43
CA VAL A 106 27.68 -3.81 -23.07
C VAL A 106 29.18 -4.08 -23.21
N PRO A 107 30.07 -3.12 -22.89
CA PRO A 107 31.50 -3.38 -22.82
C PRO A 107 31.82 -4.31 -21.63
N ALA A 108 32.79 -5.19 -21.83
CA ALA A 108 33.29 -6.16 -20.85
C ALA A 108 34.04 -5.50 -19.68
#